data_AF-A0A382L5U1-F1
#
_entry.id   AF-A0A382L5U1-F1
#
_cell.length_a   1.000
_cell.length_b   1.000
_cell.length_c   1.000
_cell.angle_alpha   90.00
_cell.angle_beta   90.00
_cell.angle_gamma   90.00
#
_symmetry.space_group_name_H-M   'P 1'
#
loop_
_entity.id
_entity.type
_entity.pdbx_description
1 polymer ?
#
loop_
_entity_poly.entity_id
_entity_poly.type
_entity_poly.pdbx_seq_one_letter_code
_entity_poly.pdbx_strand_id
1 'polypeptide(L)'
;MIRLRCSLIILLLLFCSLKLSAEQIPNPKNKNEEIVRGYFRQNGTQLSFDIISSQLPLNELWMHRVESISPRLSVQISDNGKRLLLNAESNLPTVVRVKVRSYIVRKRDLELTVSQIQTIGTHNSYHIAPHSSVMKLIRSVMPSQADGISYTHRPLSEQLNLLGMRKFELDLFHDTKGGAYSSPVGAVMANGINWKTKHPEFDEEAMSEAGMKIIHFPNFDFRSNTPTLKAALEEINRWSRRNS
;
A
#
# COMPACT_ATOMS: atom_id res chain seq x y z
N MET A 1 5.52 -17.30 6.27
CA MET A 1 5.41 -17.79 7.67
C MET A 1 6.84 -17.84 8.24
N ILE A 2 7.24 -16.81 8.96
CA ILE A 2 8.61 -16.66 9.51
C ILE A 2 8.77 -17.72 10.59
N ARG A 3 9.48 -18.82 10.28
CA ARG A 3 9.84 -19.83 11.29
C ARG A 3 10.92 -19.24 12.18
N LEU A 4 10.59 -18.93 13.44
CA LEU A 4 11.57 -18.60 14.47
C LEU A 4 12.54 -19.77 14.63
N ARG A 5 13.82 -19.54 14.37
CA ARG A 5 14.87 -20.52 14.67
C ARG A 5 16.05 -20.01 15.49
N CYS A 6 16.22 -18.70 15.66
CA CYS A 6 17.13 -18.16 16.69
C CYS A 6 16.56 -16.85 17.26
N SER A 7 16.60 -16.72 18.58
CA SER A 7 16.47 -15.43 19.28
C SER A 7 17.83 -15.16 19.89
N LEU A 8 18.59 -14.26 19.29
CA LEU A 8 19.81 -13.72 19.90
C LEU A 8 19.41 -12.66 20.94
N ILE A 9 20.15 -12.56 22.04
CA ILE A 9 20.10 -11.43 22.98
C ILE A 9 21.53 -10.92 23.08
N ILE A 10 21.82 -9.80 22.42
CA ILE A 10 23.14 -9.16 22.50
C ILE A 10 23.14 -8.16 23.64
N LEU A 11 23.82 -8.47 24.75
CA LEU A 11 24.01 -7.55 25.87
C LEU A 11 25.27 -6.69 25.67
N LEU A 12 25.10 -5.39 25.41
CA LEU A 12 26.21 -4.44 25.30
C LEU A 12 26.63 -3.87 26.66
N LEU A 13 27.92 -3.51 26.79
CA LEU A 13 28.48 -2.81 27.95
C LEU A 13 29.37 -1.66 27.46
N LEU A 14 29.16 -0.46 28.00
CA LEU A 14 30.08 0.67 27.81
C LEU A 14 31.16 0.61 28.90
N PHE A 15 32.41 0.91 28.53
CA PHE A 15 33.47 1.22 29.49
C PHE A 15 33.98 2.61 29.18
N CYS A 16 33.51 3.61 29.93
CA CYS A 16 34.13 4.91 29.99
C CYS A 16 34.95 4.94 31.29
N SER A 17 36.26 4.68 31.18
CA SER A 17 37.32 4.88 32.18
C SER A 17 37.07 4.48 33.66
N LEU A 18 37.88 3.51 34.10
CA LEU A 18 38.30 3.16 35.47
C LEU A 18 37.40 2.22 36.32
N LYS A 19 37.88 0.97 36.42
CA LYS A 19 37.66 -0.08 37.44
C LYS A 19 36.21 -0.38 37.85
N LEU A 20 35.60 -1.38 37.19
CA LEU A 20 34.57 -2.23 37.81
C LEU A 20 34.74 -3.71 37.42
N SER A 21 34.61 -4.57 38.44
CA SER A 21 34.77 -6.03 38.43
C SER A 21 33.80 -6.72 37.45
N ALA A 22 34.24 -7.85 36.89
CA ALA A 22 33.54 -8.67 35.91
C ALA A 22 32.24 -9.37 36.42
N GLU A 23 31.74 -9.03 37.62
CA GLU A 23 30.82 -9.86 38.40
C GLU A 23 29.29 -9.62 38.19
N GLN A 24 28.86 -8.74 37.28
CA GLN A 24 27.41 -8.43 37.16
C GLN A 24 26.76 -8.78 35.81
N ILE A 25 27.40 -9.61 34.99
CA ILE A 25 26.81 -10.02 33.71
C ILE A 25 26.18 -11.41 33.91
N PRO A 26 24.84 -11.54 33.83
CA PRO A 26 24.24 -12.86 33.86
C PRO A 26 24.76 -13.67 32.67
N ASN A 27 25.31 -14.84 32.95
CA ASN A 27 25.73 -15.76 31.90
C ASN A 27 24.53 -16.04 30.96
N PRO A 28 24.77 -16.14 29.65
CA PRO A 28 23.72 -16.45 28.69
C PRO A 28 23.00 -17.72 29.13
N LYS A 29 21.69 -17.62 29.32
CA LYS A 29 20.88 -18.75 29.83
C LYS A 29 20.54 -19.74 28.72
N ASN A 30 20.70 -19.32 27.46
CA ASN A 30 20.38 -20.08 26.27
C ASN A 30 21.58 -20.14 25.32
N LYS A 31 21.80 -21.28 24.67
CA LYS A 31 22.87 -21.48 23.66
C LYS A 31 22.76 -20.52 22.46
N ASN A 32 21.57 -19.95 22.24
CA ASN A 32 21.29 -18.99 21.18
C ASN A 32 21.53 -17.54 21.61
N GLU A 33 22.09 -17.26 22.79
CA GLU A 33 22.42 -15.92 23.27
C GLU A 33 23.94 -15.71 23.21
N GLU A 34 24.39 -14.53 22.75
CA GLU A 34 25.79 -14.16 22.67
C GLU A 34 25.99 -12.79 23.31
N ILE A 35 26.94 -12.69 24.23
CA ILE A 35 27.35 -11.40 24.80
C ILE A 35 28.41 -10.81 23.89
N VAL A 36 28.06 -9.74 23.18
CA VAL A 36 28.97 -9.04 22.28
C VAL A 36 29.46 -7.78 22.97
N ARG A 37 30.78 -7.65 23.08
CA ARG A 37 31.45 -6.47 23.65
C ARG A 37 32.03 -5.64 22.52
N GLY A 38 32.01 -4.33 22.69
CA GLY A 38 32.68 -3.40 21.78
C GLY A 38 32.46 -1.95 22.22
N TYR A 39 32.85 -1.03 21.35
CA TYR A 39 32.80 0.40 21.62
C TYR A 39 31.81 1.10 20.71
N PHE A 40 31.12 2.09 21.25
CA PHE A 40 30.29 3.00 20.45
C PHE A 40 31.19 4.00 19.71
N ARG A 41 30.84 4.28 18.46
CA ARG A 41 31.38 5.40 17.68
C ARG A 41 30.46 6.60 17.88
N GLN A 42 31.04 7.75 18.23
CA GLN A 42 30.29 8.99 18.42
C GLN A 42 30.40 9.88 17.18
N ASN A 43 29.26 10.42 16.74
CA ASN A 43 29.19 11.48 15.74
C ASN A 43 28.12 12.50 16.18
N GLY A 44 28.56 13.67 16.61
CA GLY A 44 27.68 14.65 17.25
C GLY A 44 27.00 14.06 18.50
N THR A 45 25.67 14.14 18.54
CA THR A 45 24.83 13.56 19.59
C THR A 45 24.49 12.08 19.35
N GLN A 46 24.90 11.47 18.24
CA GLN A 46 24.55 10.07 17.96
C GLN A 46 25.71 9.12 18.32
N LEU A 47 25.39 8.07 19.07
CA LEU A 47 26.26 6.91 19.26
C LEU A 47 25.83 5.76 18.36
N SER A 48 26.80 5.10 17.73
CA SER A 48 26.54 3.94 16.88
C SER A 48 27.40 2.74 17.24
N PHE A 49 26.86 1.54 17.12
CA PHE A 49 27.57 0.28 17.38
C PHE A 49 27.25 -0.73 16.30
N ASP A 50 28.28 -1.37 15.73
CA ASP A 50 28.08 -2.39 14.71
C ASP A 50 27.47 -3.65 15.34
N ILE A 51 26.37 -4.15 14.77
CA ILE A 51 25.76 -5.40 15.18
C ILE A 51 26.65 -6.53 14.67
N ILE A 52 27.58 -6.99 15.51
CA ILE A 52 28.53 -8.05 15.21
C ILE A 52 28.15 -9.26 16.06
N SER A 53 28.11 -10.45 15.46
CA SER A 53 27.91 -11.70 16.20
C SER A 53 28.55 -12.84 15.43
N SER A 54 29.22 -13.74 16.14
CA SER A 54 29.83 -14.94 15.54
C SER A 54 28.79 -15.90 14.96
N GLN A 55 27.52 -15.72 15.33
CA GLN A 55 26.37 -16.49 14.88
C GLN A 55 25.67 -15.88 13.65
N LEU A 56 26.12 -14.74 13.13
CA LEU A 56 25.56 -14.08 11.94
C LEU A 56 26.51 -14.26 10.76
N PRO A 57 26.29 -15.22 9.85
CA PRO A 57 27.10 -15.38 8.65
C PRO A 57 27.01 -14.12 7.77
N LEU A 58 28.14 -13.70 7.22
CA LEU A 58 28.28 -12.46 6.43
C LEU A 58 27.52 -12.48 5.09
N ASN A 59 27.13 -13.66 4.61
CA ASN A 59 26.46 -13.87 3.33
C ASN A 59 24.93 -13.94 3.42
N GLU A 60 24.35 -13.72 4.61
CA GLU A 60 22.91 -13.74 4.82
C GLU A 60 22.35 -12.34 5.10
N LEU A 61 21.10 -12.10 4.66
CA LEU A 61 20.38 -10.90 5.01
C LEU A 61 19.71 -11.08 6.38
N TRP A 62 19.87 -10.10 7.25
CA TRP A 62 19.35 -10.13 8.61
C TRP A 62 18.40 -8.97 8.86
N MET A 63 17.29 -9.27 9.53
CA MET A 63 16.40 -8.27 10.10
C MET A 63 16.58 -8.27 11.61
N HIS A 64 16.78 -7.09 12.20
CA HIS A 64 16.96 -6.95 13.63
C HIS A 64 15.73 -6.32 14.26
N ARG A 65 15.40 -6.75 15.47
CA ARG A 65 14.47 -6.07 16.38
C ARG A 65 15.23 -5.70 17.62
N VAL A 66 15.17 -4.41 17.98
CA VAL A 66 15.90 -3.85 19.10
C VAL A 66 14.93 -3.39 20.19
N GLU A 67 15.34 -3.59 21.43
CA GLU A 67 14.61 -3.16 22.61
C GLU A 67 15.63 -2.68 23.64
N SER A 68 15.51 -1.45 24.10
CA SER A 68 16.35 -0.97 25.20
C SER A 68 15.88 -1.60 26.51
N ILE A 69 16.79 -2.25 27.23
CA ILE A 69 16.55 -2.72 28.60
C ILE A 69 16.94 -1.60 29.60
N SER A 70 17.82 -0.69 29.19
CA SER A 70 18.16 0.50 29.97
C SER A 70 16.98 1.49 29.96
N PRO A 71 16.52 1.96 31.13
CA PRO A 71 15.41 2.92 31.23
C PRO A 71 15.70 4.21 30.46
N ARG A 72 14.65 4.78 29.85
CA ARG A 72 14.67 6.11 29.21
C ARG A 72 15.69 6.29 28.08
N LEU A 73 16.09 5.19 27.44
CA LEU A 73 17.03 5.21 26.33
C LEU A 73 16.35 4.71 25.05
N SER A 74 16.38 5.54 24.01
CA SER A 74 15.90 5.15 22.68
C SER A 74 17.02 4.45 21.90
N VAL A 75 16.68 3.34 21.27
CA VAL A 75 17.58 2.56 20.40
C VAL A 75 16.89 2.36 19.07
N GLN A 76 17.63 2.59 18.00
CA GLN A 76 17.19 2.37 16.63
C GLN A 76 18.19 1.49 15.89
N ILE A 77 17.81 1.01 14.71
CA ILE A 77 18.70 0.32 13.77
C ILE A 77 18.95 1.26 12.60
N SER A 78 20.18 1.33 12.13
CA SER A 78 20.52 2.10 10.93
C SER A 78 19.83 1.56 9.69
N ASP A 79 19.61 2.40 8.68
CA ASP A 79 18.89 2.02 7.45
C ASP A 79 19.47 0.80 6.74
N ASN A 80 20.79 0.62 6.79
CA ASN A 80 21.47 -0.55 6.21
C ASN A 80 21.40 -1.82 7.08
N GLY A 81 20.73 -1.77 8.24
CA GLY A 81 20.56 -2.87 9.19
C GLY A 81 21.79 -3.20 10.03
N LYS A 82 22.96 -2.59 9.79
CA LYS A 82 24.24 -3.06 10.36
C LYS A 82 24.60 -2.45 11.71
N ARG A 83 23.92 -1.40 12.16
CA ARG A 83 24.29 -0.67 13.39
C ARG A 83 23.10 -0.41 14.29
N LEU A 84 23.34 -0.47 15.60
CA LEU A 84 22.50 0.15 16.61
C LEU A 84 22.82 1.64 16.66
N LEU A 85 21.79 2.48 16.72
CA LEU A 85 21.89 3.92 16.88
C LEU A 85 21.24 4.32 18.20
N LEU A 86 21.92 5.13 18.99
CA LEU A 86 21.41 5.73 20.21
C LEU A 86 21.60 7.23 20.17
N ASN A 87 20.64 7.95 20.72
CA ASN A 87 20.77 9.39 20.89
C ASN A 87 21.39 9.69 22.26
N ALA A 88 22.51 10.41 22.28
CA ALA A 88 23.26 10.86 23.45
C ALA A 88 22.73 12.20 23.97
N GLU A 89 21.40 12.31 24.01
CA GLU A 89 20.57 13.30 24.72
C GLU A 89 21.26 14.11 25.83
N SER A 90 21.58 13.38 26.90
CA SER A 90 22.37 13.76 28.08
C SER A 90 22.28 12.61 29.10
N ASN A 91 23.35 12.41 29.88
CA ASN A 91 23.48 11.38 30.95
C ASN A 91 23.16 9.94 30.53
N LEU A 92 23.92 9.42 29.54
CA LEU A 92 23.92 7.99 29.29
C LEU A 92 24.49 7.23 30.50
N PRO A 93 23.86 6.12 30.92
CA PRO A 93 24.41 5.29 31.97
C PRO A 93 25.76 4.71 31.51
N THR A 94 26.66 4.49 32.47
CA THR A 94 27.95 3.83 32.23
C THR A 94 27.78 2.48 31.55
N VAL A 95 26.62 1.83 31.73
CA VAL A 95 26.24 0.58 31.07
C VAL A 95 24.89 0.73 30.37
N VAL A 96 24.89 0.49 29.05
CA VAL A 96 23.69 0.47 28.21
C VAL A 96 23.36 -0.98 27.85
N ARG A 97 22.22 -1.48 28.33
CA ARG A 97 21.73 -2.82 28.00
C ARG A 97 20.66 -2.71 26.91
N VAL A 98 20.91 -3.39 25.80
CA VAL A 98 19.98 -3.53 24.69
C VAL A 98 19.70 -5.01 24.51
N LYS A 99 18.51 -5.37 24.03
CA LYS A 99 18.17 -6.69 23.53
C LYS A 99 18.03 -6.59 22.02
N VAL A 100 18.91 -7.29 21.31
CA VAL A 100 18.86 -7.37 19.84
C VAL A 100 18.45 -8.77 19.43
N ARG A 101 17.26 -8.92 18.85
CA ARG A 101 16.79 -10.17 18.24
C ARG A 101 17.03 -10.09 16.73
N SER A 102 17.83 -11.02 16.22
CA SER A 102 18.16 -11.10 14.78
C SER A 102 17.42 -12.25 14.12
N TYR A 103 16.88 -12.02 12.92
CA TYR A 103 16.17 -13.00 12.11
C TYR A 103 16.81 -13.09 10.72
N ILE A 104 17.08 -14.31 10.26
CA ILE A 104 17.52 -14.55 8.88
C ILE A 104 16.34 -14.22 7.97
N VAL A 105 16.55 -13.31 7.03
CA VAL A 105 15.61 -13.02 5.95
C VAL A 105 16.05 -13.82 4.73
N ARG A 106 15.30 -14.86 4.39
CA ARG A 106 15.57 -15.61 3.17
C ARG A 106 15.09 -14.81 1.98
N LYS A 107 15.68 -15.05 0.80
CA LYS A 107 15.24 -14.40 -0.45
C LYS A 107 13.74 -14.52 -0.69
N ARG A 108 13.15 -15.69 -0.41
CA ARG A 108 11.69 -15.92 -0.51
C ARG A 108 10.84 -15.09 0.47
N ASP A 109 11.42 -14.65 1.58
CA ASP A 109 10.74 -13.82 2.59
C ASP A 109 10.81 -12.32 2.19
N LEU A 110 11.57 -11.98 1.14
CA LEU A 110 11.55 -10.67 0.47
C LEU A 110 10.46 -10.59 -0.61
N GLU A 111 9.81 -11.70 -0.94
CA GLU A 111 8.75 -11.77 -1.94
C GLU A 111 7.40 -11.83 -1.22
N LEU A 112 6.61 -10.76 -1.33
CA LEU A 112 5.25 -10.74 -0.79
C LEU A 112 4.30 -11.47 -1.74
N THR A 113 3.40 -12.29 -1.19
CA THR A 113 2.26 -12.81 -1.97
C THR A 113 1.21 -11.71 -2.13
N VAL A 114 0.36 -11.80 -3.17
CA VAL A 114 -0.76 -10.85 -3.35
C VAL A 114 -1.65 -10.77 -2.11
N SER A 115 -1.86 -11.89 -1.42
CA SER A 115 -2.64 -11.95 -0.17
C SER A 115 -1.98 -11.25 1.04
N GLN A 116 -0.71 -10.88 0.94
CA GLN A 116 0.03 -10.13 1.96
C GLN A 116 0.16 -8.64 1.60
N ILE A 117 -0.37 -8.23 0.45
CA ILE A 117 -0.35 -6.85 -0.03
C ILE A 117 -1.74 -6.25 0.18
N GLN A 118 -1.79 -5.14 0.91
CA GLN A 118 -3.01 -4.33 1.03
C GLN A 118 -2.97 -3.24 -0.04
N THR A 119 -4.03 -3.16 -0.85
CA THR A 119 -4.16 -2.16 -1.90
C THR A 119 -5.38 -1.27 -1.67
N ILE A 120 -5.26 0.01 -2.00
CA ILE A 120 -6.41 0.88 -2.20
C ILE A 120 -6.89 0.70 -3.65
N GLY A 121 -8.21 0.66 -3.85
CA GLY A 121 -8.86 0.60 -5.15
C GLY A 121 -9.96 1.63 -5.26
N THR A 122 -10.41 1.89 -6.48
CA THR A 122 -11.56 2.75 -6.75
C THR A 122 -12.82 1.91 -6.92
N HIS A 123 -13.90 2.32 -6.27
CA HIS A 123 -15.24 1.76 -6.48
C HIS A 123 -15.86 2.39 -7.73
N ASN A 124 -16.54 1.58 -8.55
CA ASN A 124 -17.07 1.96 -9.86
C ASN A 124 -16.04 2.71 -10.71
N SER A 125 -14.86 2.14 -10.95
CA SER A 125 -13.70 2.85 -11.51
C SER A 125 -13.95 3.56 -12.84
N TYR A 126 -14.96 3.15 -13.58
CA TYR A 126 -15.37 3.70 -14.88
C TYR A 126 -16.30 4.93 -14.77
N HIS A 127 -16.85 5.20 -13.58
CA HIS A 127 -18.00 6.08 -13.38
C HIS A 127 -17.73 7.56 -13.73
N ILE A 128 -18.70 8.16 -14.41
CA ILE A 128 -18.79 9.59 -14.67
C ILE A 128 -20.13 10.07 -14.12
N ALA A 129 -20.12 11.14 -13.30
CA ALA A 129 -21.33 11.68 -12.71
C ALA A 129 -22.42 11.96 -13.76
N PRO A 130 -23.72 11.71 -13.50
CA PRO A 130 -24.78 12.06 -14.43
C PRO A 130 -24.75 13.53 -14.87
N HIS A 131 -25.12 13.80 -16.13
CA HIS A 131 -25.28 15.18 -16.61
C HIS A 131 -26.30 15.93 -15.76
N SER A 132 -26.10 17.24 -15.55
CA SER A 132 -26.92 18.06 -14.66
C SER A 132 -28.44 17.95 -14.90
N SER A 133 -28.87 17.79 -16.16
CA SER A 133 -30.28 17.64 -16.51
C SER A 133 -30.87 16.30 -16.04
N VAL A 134 -30.10 15.21 -16.13
CA VAL A 134 -30.51 13.89 -15.63
C VAL A 134 -30.40 13.84 -14.11
N MET A 135 -29.35 14.45 -13.54
CA MET A 135 -29.16 14.55 -12.09
C MET A 135 -30.33 15.25 -11.39
N LYS A 136 -30.96 16.26 -12.02
CA LYS A 136 -32.18 16.90 -11.49
C LYS A 136 -33.34 15.92 -11.38
N LEU A 137 -33.54 15.05 -12.38
CA LEU A 137 -34.55 14.00 -12.32
C LEU A 137 -34.24 13.01 -11.20
N ILE A 138 -33.01 12.49 -11.13
CA ILE A 138 -32.59 11.56 -10.08
C ILE A 138 -32.81 12.17 -8.70
N ARG A 139 -32.37 13.41 -8.47
CA ARG A 139 -32.49 14.09 -7.17
C ARG A 139 -33.94 14.33 -6.75
N SER A 140 -34.86 14.53 -7.70
CA SER A 140 -36.28 14.70 -7.40
C SER A 140 -36.95 13.44 -6.81
N VAL A 141 -36.38 12.26 -7.07
CA VAL A 141 -36.92 10.97 -6.61
C VAL A 141 -36.04 10.35 -5.51
N MET A 142 -34.73 10.48 -5.63
CA MET A 142 -33.72 9.79 -4.82
C MET A 142 -32.57 10.74 -4.42
N PRO A 143 -32.84 11.75 -3.56
CA PRO A 143 -31.88 12.81 -3.26
C PRO A 143 -30.59 12.30 -2.60
N SER A 144 -30.67 11.31 -1.71
CA SER A 144 -29.48 10.74 -1.04
C SER A 144 -28.58 10.00 -2.03
N GLN A 145 -29.16 9.25 -2.96
CA GLN A 145 -28.41 8.53 -3.98
C GLN A 145 -27.79 9.49 -5.00
N ALA A 146 -28.49 10.59 -5.33
CA ALA A 146 -27.95 11.64 -6.19
C ALA A 146 -26.63 12.21 -5.64
N ASP A 147 -26.53 12.43 -4.32
CA ASP A 147 -25.27 12.86 -3.69
C ASP A 147 -24.19 11.79 -3.83
N GLY A 148 -24.56 10.52 -3.63
CA GLY A 148 -23.66 9.38 -3.73
C GLY A 148 -23.04 9.17 -5.12
N ILE A 149 -23.72 9.56 -6.20
CA ILE A 149 -23.25 9.41 -7.59
C ILE A 149 -22.78 10.74 -8.22
N SER A 150 -22.66 11.81 -7.43
CA SER A 150 -22.20 13.12 -7.91
C SER A 150 -20.66 13.22 -7.99
N TYR A 151 -19.98 12.21 -8.53
CA TYR A 151 -18.52 12.16 -8.68
C TYR A 151 -18.09 11.58 -10.02
N THR A 152 -16.89 11.90 -10.49
CA THR A 152 -16.33 11.36 -11.74
C THR A 152 -14.92 10.84 -11.47
N HIS A 153 -14.65 9.61 -11.90
CA HIS A 153 -13.29 9.09 -11.92
C HIS A 153 -12.55 9.52 -13.18
N ARG A 154 -11.22 9.52 -13.09
CA ARG A 154 -10.33 9.62 -14.24
C ARG A 154 -10.44 8.37 -15.13
N PRO A 155 -10.01 8.42 -16.41
CA PRO A 155 -9.82 7.21 -17.21
C PRO A 155 -8.97 6.16 -16.49
N LEU A 156 -9.16 4.87 -16.79
CA LEU A 156 -8.54 3.77 -16.05
C LEU A 156 -6.99 3.87 -16.06
N SER A 157 -6.42 4.21 -17.21
CA SER A 157 -4.98 4.42 -17.39
C SER A 157 -4.42 5.58 -16.57
N GLU A 158 -5.19 6.65 -16.39
CA GLU A 158 -4.82 7.76 -15.51
C GLU A 158 -4.88 7.36 -14.03
N GLN A 159 -5.85 6.55 -13.63
CA GLN A 159 -5.89 6.02 -12.26
C GLN A 159 -4.66 5.15 -11.96
N LEU A 160 -4.17 4.37 -12.94
CA LEU A 160 -2.94 3.58 -12.80
C LEU A 160 -1.70 4.47 -12.64
N ASN A 161 -1.59 5.53 -13.45
CA ASN A 161 -0.40 6.38 -13.55
C ASN A 161 -0.33 7.46 -12.47
N LEU A 162 -1.41 8.23 -12.31
CA LEU A 162 -1.42 9.42 -11.48
C LEU A 162 -1.78 9.09 -10.04
N LEU A 163 -2.66 8.10 -9.84
CA LEU A 163 -3.16 7.74 -8.50
C LEU A 163 -2.50 6.48 -7.94
N GLY A 164 -1.69 5.77 -8.75
CA GLY A 164 -1.03 4.52 -8.34
C GLY A 164 -2.00 3.36 -8.07
N MET A 165 -3.24 3.43 -8.58
CA MET A 165 -4.24 2.38 -8.35
C MET A 165 -3.79 1.05 -8.97
N ARG A 166 -4.11 -0.07 -8.32
CA ARG A 166 -3.87 -1.43 -8.85
C ARG A 166 -5.08 -2.36 -8.68
N LYS A 167 -6.22 -1.80 -8.29
CA LYS A 167 -7.50 -2.49 -8.12
C LYS A 167 -8.61 -1.63 -8.71
N PHE A 168 -9.41 -2.23 -9.59
CA PHE A 168 -10.55 -1.61 -10.24
C PHE A 168 -11.83 -2.42 -10.04
N GLU A 169 -12.96 -1.75 -10.14
CA GLU A 169 -14.31 -2.30 -10.11
C GLU A 169 -15.06 -1.86 -11.36
N LEU A 170 -15.65 -2.82 -12.07
CA LEU A 170 -16.39 -2.63 -13.32
C LEU A 170 -17.74 -3.35 -13.22
N ASP A 171 -18.84 -2.61 -13.36
CA ASP A 171 -20.18 -3.18 -13.32
C ASP A 171 -20.62 -3.56 -14.72
N LEU A 172 -21.01 -4.81 -14.92
CA LEU A 172 -21.23 -5.37 -16.25
C LEU A 172 -22.71 -5.63 -16.52
N PHE A 173 -23.17 -5.17 -17.68
CA PHE A 173 -24.50 -5.45 -18.20
C PHE A 173 -24.38 -6.18 -19.54
N HIS A 174 -25.01 -7.34 -19.64
CA HIS A 174 -24.94 -8.17 -20.84
C HIS A 174 -25.99 -7.74 -21.88
N ASP A 175 -25.54 -7.26 -23.04
CA ASP A 175 -26.40 -6.91 -24.17
C ASP A 175 -26.18 -7.88 -25.34
N THR A 176 -26.94 -8.97 -25.38
CA THR A 176 -26.77 -10.03 -26.40
C THR A 176 -27.05 -9.59 -27.83
N LYS A 177 -27.93 -8.60 -28.02
CA LYS A 177 -28.37 -8.14 -29.34
C LYS A 177 -27.80 -6.78 -29.73
N GLY A 178 -27.33 -6.01 -28.74
CA GLY A 178 -26.95 -4.63 -28.90
C GLY A 178 -28.15 -3.68 -28.82
N GLY A 179 -27.87 -2.44 -28.45
CA GLY A 179 -28.85 -1.36 -28.42
C GLY A 179 -29.77 -1.34 -27.20
N ALA A 180 -29.64 -2.29 -26.26
CA ALA A 180 -30.46 -2.28 -25.04
C ALA A 180 -30.19 -1.03 -24.16
N TYR A 181 -29.01 -0.44 -24.33
CA TYR A 181 -28.56 0.71 -23.55
C TYR A 181 -28.23 1.94 -24.41
N SER A 182 -28.51 1.93 -25.72
CA SER A 182 -28.14 3.02 -26.65
C SER A 182 -29.05 4.25 -26.60
N SER A 183 -30.16 4.19 -25.85
CA SER A 183 -31.08 5.33 -25.66
C SER A 183 -31.50 5.47 -24.18
N PRO A 184 -30.65 6.04 -23.31
CA PRO A 184 -30.91 6.11 -21.89
C PRO A 184 -32.17 6.93 -21.56
N VAL A 185 -33.14 6.32 -20.89
CA VAL A 185 -34.45 6.96 -20.61
C VAL A 185 -34.31 8.29 -19.86
N GLY A 186 -33.41 8.40 -18.88
CA GLY A 186 -33.20 9.63 -18.13
C GLY A 186 -32.71 10.79 -19.01
N ALA A 187 -31.88 10.50 -20.03
CA ALA A 187 -31.44 11.51 -20.99
C ALA A 187 -32.60 11.98 -21.89
N VAL A 188 -33.41 11.05 -22.37
CA VAL A 188 -34.60 11.34 -23.20
C VAL A 188 -35.63 12.14 -22.40
N MET A 189 -35.92 11.75 -21.16
CA MET A 189 -36.84 12.48 -20.29
C MET A 189 -36.37 13.92 -20.01
N ALA A 190 -35.06 14.10 -19.78
CA ALA A 190 -34.51 15.40 -19.41
C ALA A 190 -34.43 16.38 -20.58
N ASN A 191 -34.24 15.89 -21.81
CA ASN A 191 -33.86 16.73 -22.95
C ASN A 191 -34.71 16.48 -24.23
N GLY A 192 -35.67 15.56 -24.19
CA GLY A 192 -36.54 15.21 -25.31
C GLY A 192 -35.77 14.79 -26.56
N ILE A 193 -36.23 15.23 -27.73
CA ILE A 193 -35.60 14.95 -29.03
C ILE A 193 -34.14 15.44 -29.13
N ASN A 194 -33.74 16.39 -28.29
CA ASN A 194 -32.40 16.98 -28.30
C ASN A 194 -31.42 16.25 -27.38
N TRP A 195 -31.78 15.10 -26.82
CA TRP A 195 -30.96 14.42 -25.83
C TRP A 195 -29.55 14.09 -26.35
N LYS A 196 -29.42 13.61 -27.59
CA LYS A 196 -28.11 13.30 -28.19
C LYS A 196 -27.19 14.52 -28.22
N THR A 197 -27.72 15.67 -28.65
CA THR A 197 -26.99 16.95 -28.67
C THR A 197 -26.58 17.42 -27.27
N LYS A 198 -27.32 17.03 -26.24
CA LYS A 198 -27.02 17.37 -24.83
C LYS A 198 -26.07 16.39 -24.13
N HIS A 199 -25.79 15.25 -24.75
CA HIS A 199 -24.87 14.22 -24.24
C HIS A 199 -23.91 13.78 -25.36
N PRO A 200 -23.12 14.71 -25.94
CA PRO A 200 -22.22 14.41 -27.07
C PRO A 200 -21.12 13.40 -26.72
N GLU A 201 -20.85 13.20 -25.43
CA GLU A 201 -19.89 12.22 -24.93
C GLU A 201 -20.46 10.79 -24.84
N PHE A 202 -21.78 10.61 -25.01
CA PHE A 202 -22.40 9.30 -24.95
C PHE A 202 -22.08 8.50 -26.23
N ASP A 203 -21.35 7.41 -26.05
CA ASP A 203 -20.92 6.53 -27.14
C ASP A 203 -22.06 5.61 -27.60
N GLU A 204 -22.96 6.16 -28.43
CA GLU A 204 -24.11 5.43 -28.97
C GLU A 204 -23.68 4.23 -29.82
N GLU A 205 -22.58 4.33 -30.56
CA GLU A 205 -22.05 3.24 -31.38
C GLU A 205 -21.68 2.06 -30.49
N ALA A 206 -20.83 2.30 -29.47
CA ALA A 206 -20.44 1.27 -28.54
C ALA A 206 -21.62 0.68 -27.76
N MET A 207 -22.65 1.47 -27.45
CA MET A 207 -23.87 0.99 -26.78
C MET A 207 -24.83 0.25 -27.73
N SER A 208 -24.71 0.44 -29.03
CA SER A 208 -25.56 -0.21 -30.05
C SER A 208 -25.03 -1.58 -30.47
N GLU A 209 -23.73 -1.85 -30.30
CA GLU A 209 -23.16 -3.18 -30.59
C GLU A 209 -23.61 -4.24 -29.59
N ALA A 210 -23.58 -5.52 -29.96
CA ALA A 210 -23.73 -6.62 -29.00
C ALA A 210 -22.49 -6.73 -28.09
N GLY A 211 -22.67 -7.14 -26.83
CA GLY A 211 -21.60 -7.43 -25.88
C GLY A 211 -21.85 -6.91 -24.47
N MET A 212 -20.82 -6.99 -23.61
CA MET A 212 -20.86 -6.50 -22.24
C MET A 212 -20.66 -4.99 -22.18
N LYS A 213 -21.61 -4.27 -21.57
CA LYS A 213 -21.56 -2.83 -21.30
C LYS A 213 -21.08 -2.57 -19.88
N ILE A 214 -20.45 -1.42 -19.68
CA ILE A 214 -20.05 -0.96 -18.34
C ILE A 214 -20.85 0.28 -17.97
N ILE A 215 -21.77 0.11 -17.03
CA ILE A 215 -22.81 1.08 -16.64
C ILE A 215 -23.05 0.93 -15.14
N HIS A 216 -23.30 2.03 -14.40
CA HIS A 216 -23.61 1.95 -12.97
C HIS A 216 -25.08 1.63 -12.72
N PHE A 217 -25.96 2.45 -13.27
CA PHE A 217 -27.40 2.20 -13.22
C PHE A 217 -28.01 2.48 -14.58
N PRO A 218 -28.50 1.45 -15.30
CA PRO A 218 -29.06 1.63 -16.63
C PRO A 218 -30.09 2.76 -16.69
N ASN A 219 -30.12 3.45 -17.84
CA ASN A 219 -31.02 4.55 -18.17
C ASN A 219 -30.82 5.88 -17.43
N PHE A 220 -30.32 5.90 -16.19
CA PHE A 220 -30.24 7.14 -15.39
C PHE A 220 -28.81 7.49 -14.97
N ASP A 221 -27.97 6.50 -14.68
CA ASP A 221 -26.55 6.68 -14.37
C ASP A 221 -25.69 5.82 -15.31
N PHE A 222 -25.69 6.25 -16.57
CA PHE A 222 -25.26 5.46 -17.72
C PHE A 222 -23.89 5.88 -18.29
N ARG A 223 -23.27 6.91 -17.72
CA ARG A 223 -22.02 7.48 -18.27
C ARG A 223 -20.82 6.69 -17.76
N SER A 224 -19.90 6.38 -18.67
CA SER A 224 -18.73 5.56 -18.39
C SER A 224 -17.53 6.05 -19.20
N ASN A 225 -16.34 6.10 -18.59
CA ASN A 225 -15.07 6.35 -19.29
C ASN A 225 -14.73 5.21 -20.26
N THR A 226 -15.31 4.03 -20.06
CA THR A 226 -15.07 2.81 -20.85
C THR A 226 -16.40 2.09 -21.08
N PRO A 227 -17.20 2.51 -22.07
CA PRO A 227 -18.59 2.04 -22.29
C PRO A 227 -18.77 0.53 -22.44
N THR A 228 -17.74 -0.20 -22.87
CA THR A 228 -17.77 -1.66 -23.05
C THR A 228 -16.64 -2.33 -22.30
N LEU A 229 -16.86 -3.60 -21.91
CA LEU A 229 -15.81 -4.41 -21.29
C LEU A 229 -14.59 -4.56 -22.22
N LYS A 230 -14.83 -4.68 -23.52
CA LYS A 230 -13.77 -4.74 -24.53
C LYS A 230 -12.89 -3.49 -24.48
N ALA A 231 -13.49 -2.29 -24.49
CA ALA A 231 -12.76 -1.03 -24.43
C ALA A 231 -11.95 -0.90 -23.12
N ALA A 232 -12.54 -1.27 -21.98
CA ALA A 232 -11.84 -1.25 -20.69
C ALA A 232 -10.61 -2.17 -20.66
N LEU A 233 -10.77 -3.42 -21.11
CA LEU A 233 -9.67 -4.38 -21.17
C LEU A 233 -8.59 -3.96 -22.16
N GLU A 234 -8.96 -3.37 -23.30
CA GLU A 234 -8.02 -2.83 -24.28
C GLU A 234 -7.23 -1.63 -23.74
N GLU A 235 -7.87 -0.73 -22.96
CA GLU A 235 -7.17 0.36 -22.27
C GLU A 235 -6.16 -0.18 -21.25
N ILE A 236 -6.59 -1.10 -20.37
CA ILE A 236 -5.72 -1.72 -19.35
C ILE A 236 -4.56 -2.48 -20.01
N ASN A 237 -4.83 -3.26 -21.05
CA ASN A 237 -3.81 -4.01 -21.78
C ASN A 237 -2.80 -3.08 -22.48
N ARG A 238 -3.26 -2.00 -23.13
CA ARG A 238 -2.37 -0.98 -23.71
C ARG A 238 -1.48 -0.34 -22.66
N TRP A 239 -2.04 -0.02 -21.49
CA TRP A 239 -1.26 0.52 -20.38
C TRP A 239 -0.22 -0.50 -19.89
N SER A 240 -0.64 -1.75 -19.66
CA SER A 240 0.23 -2.82 -19.15
C SER A 240 1.43 -3.07 -20.07
N ARG A 241 1.21 -3.13 -21.39
CA ARG A 241 2.28 -3.33 -22.37
C ARG A 241 3.30 -2.19 -22.45
N ARG A 242 2.95 -1.00 -21.97
CA ARG A 242 3.86 0.17 -21.94
C ARG A 242 4.63 0.28 -20.62
N ASN A 243 4.29 -0.53 -19.62
CA ASN A 243 4.84 -0.47 -18.26
C ASN A 243 5.31 -1.86 -17.77
N SER A 244 5.58 -2.77 -18.71
CA SER A 244 6.09 -4.13 -18.47
C SER A 244 7.61 -4.18 -18.46
#